data_AF-A0A945XKL2-F1
#
_entry.id   AF-A0A945XKL2-F1
#
_cell.length_a   1.000
_cell.length_b   1.000
_cell.length_c   1.000
_cell.angle_alpha   90.00
_cell.angle_beta   90.00
_cell.angle_gamma   90.00
#
_symmetry.space_group_name_H-M   'P 1'
#
loop_
_entity.id
_entity.type
_entity.pdbx_description
1 polymer ?
#
loop_
_entity_poly.entity_id
_entity_poly.type
_entity_poly.pdbx_seq_one_letter_code
_entity_poly.pdbx_strand_id
1 'polypeptide(L)'
;MLFLYLLYLKLKQRYQLRGWVFLLTAVGVPLLLLALLFLAASQLSEETVQSSRFLRLTTWEAWSSRLMPWQVALLSIQDSPLLGFGPGSSYNLFFEYLPEESRLFTEQRSYKHAHSEILEVMQEGGIFGLLVHLLVLGGLFWVIVRMLQGSSLDNREKRLVMGVALALVAYNVQSVFSLATRMTQNEMTLYTVIGLLLVLYPKAQLGGRFALLLQRPLPISMPASAGFLLVTLFAWGIQYPTFIGSNQLVTLASSKVKTVEDVLKLTEKYEDTPSIYVLHFLANLQVSAKRGEKVDLLLDRMERMIPHYRDADYL
;
A
#
# COMPACT_ATOMS: atom_id res chain seq x y z
N MET A 1 13.55 11.26 12.58
CA MET A 1 14.88 11.50 11.94
C MET A 1 15.41 12.91 12.16
N LEU A 2 14.72 13.99 11.74
CA LEU A 2 15.20 15.37 11.93
C LEU A 2 15.47 15.72 13.41
N PHE A 3 14.54 15.38 14.31
CA PHE A 3 14.72 15.61 15.75
C PHE A 3 15.97 14.93 16.31
N LEU A 4 16.20 13.66 15.97
CA LEU A 4 17.39 12.90 16.39
C LEU A 4 18.67 13.52 15.82
N TYR A 5 18.64 14.00 14.58
CA TYR A 5 19.78 14.68 13.97
C TYR A 5 20.08 16.03 14.66
N LEU A 6 19.06 16.84 14.94
CA LEU A 6 19.23 18.10 15.67
C LEU A 6 19.70 17.87 17.11
N LEU A 7 19.17 16.82 17.77
CA LEU A 7 19.63 16.38 19.08
C LEU A 7 21.10 15.96 19.02
N TYR A 8 21.51 15.17 18.02
CA TYR A 8 22.90 14.80 17.79
C TYR A 8 23.79 16.03 17.62
N LEU A 9 23.42 16.99 16.77
CA LEU A 9 24.21 18.21 16.56
C LEU A 9 24.39 19.00 17.86
N LYS A 10 23.32 19.12 18.65
CA LYS A 10 23.35 19.81 19.95
C LYS A 10 24.23 19.08 20.97
N LEU A 11 24.14 17.74 21.05
CA LEU A 11 24.95 16.92 21.94
C LEU A 11 26.42 16.87 21.50
N LYS A 12 26.69 16.84 20.19
CA LYS A 12 28.03 16.95 19.63
C LYS A 12 28.66 18.29 19.97
N GLN A 13 27.93 19.39 19.81
CA GLN A 13 28.43 20.73 20.12
C GLN A 13 28.71 20.90 21.62
N ARG A 14 27.83 20.40 22.49
CA ARG A 14 27.95 20.60 23.95
C ARG A 14 28.90 19.61 24.64
N TYR A 15 28.96 18.36 24.16
CA TYR A 15 29.64 17.26 24.86
C TYR A 15 30.66 16.53 23.98
N GLN A 16 30.95 17.01 22.76
CA GLN A 16 31.85 16.36 21.80
C GLN A 16 31.48 14.89 21.52
N LEU A 17 30.19 14.55 21.61
CA LEU A 17 29.67 13.20 21.44
C LEU A 17 30.03 12.64 20.05
N ARG A 18 30.69 11.48 20.02
CA ARG A 18 31.03 10.78 18.77
C ARG A 18 29.77 10.23 18.10
N GLY A 19 29.71 10.29 16.77
CA GLY A 19 28.53 9.87 16.01
C GLY A 19 28.13 8.41 16.25
N TRP A 20 29.07 7.49 16.37
CA TRP A 20 28.78 6.08 16.65
C TRP A 20 28.19 5.86 18.04
N VAL A 21 28.60 6.64 19.05
CA VAL A 21 28.03 6.58 20.42
C VAL A 21 26.58 7.07 20.40
N PHE A 22 26.30 8.12 19.63
CA PHE A 22 24.93 8.59 19.44
C PHE A 22 24.07 7.54 18.73
N LEU A 23 24.58 6.91 17.68
CA LEU A 23 23.82 5.86 16.97
C LEU A 23 23.57 4.64 17.85
N LEU A 24 24.58 4.19 18.60
CA LEU A 24 24.44 3.09 19.56
C LEU A 24 23.41 3.42 20.64
N THR A 25 23.37 4.65 21.15
CA THR A 25 22.37 5.03 22.16
C THR A 25 20.98 5.22 21.54
N ALA A 26 20.88 5.89 20.38
CA ALA A 26 19.62 6.15 19.70
C ALA A 26 18.93 4.88 19.19
N VAL A 27 19.67 3.82 18.88
CA VAL A 27 19.12 2.52 18.45
C VAL A 27 19.10 1.51 19.60
N GLY A 28 20.21 1.43 20.35
CA GLY A 28 20.39 0.44 21.42
C GLY A 28 19.47 0.67 22.61
N VAL A 29 19.18 1.92 23.00
CA VAL A 29 18.25 2.19 24.11
C VAL A 29 16.82 1.73 23.75
N PRO A 30 16.24 2.10 22.58
CA PRO A 30 14.94 1.56 22.17
C PRO A 30 14.91 0.03 22.10
N LEU A 31 15.95 -0.62 21.56
CA LEU A 31 16.02 -2.07 21.50
C LEU A 31 16.08 -2.72 22.88
N LEU A 32 16.87 -2.14 23.81
CA LEU A 32 16.93 -2.60 25.20
C LEU A 32 15.57 -2.43 25.89
N LEU A 33 14.91 -1.28 25.70
CA LEU A 33 13.56 -1.04 26.26
C LEU A 33 12.53 -2.02 25.69
N LEU A 34 12.60 -2.35 24.40
CA LEU A 34 11.77 -3.38 23.78
C LEU A 34 12.05 -4.78 24.36
N ALA A 35 13.32 -5.13 24.56
CA ALA A 35 13.69 -6.40 25.16
C ALA A 35 13.20 -6.50 26.62
N LEU A 36 13.37 -5.44 27.41
CA LEU A 36 12.85 -5.37 28.77
C LEU A 36 11.33 -5.43 28.81
N LEU A 37 10.64 -4.78 27.86
CA LEU A 37 9.19 -4.87 27.72
C LEU A 37 8.74 -6.31 27.43
N PHE A 38 9.43 -7.01 26.54
CA PHE A 38 9.12 -8.40 26.19
C PHE A 38 9.33 -9.33 27.39
N LEU A 39 10.43 -9.15 28.12
CA LEU A 39 10.72 -9.88 29.37
C LEU A 39 9.70 -9.58 30.46
N ALA A 40 9.23 -8.35 30.58
CA ALA A 40 8.20 -8.00 31.54
C ALA A 40 6.85 -8.60 31.16
N ALA A 41 6.48 -8.54 29.86
CA ALA A 41 5.24 -9.08 29.35
C ALA A 41 5.16 -10.61 29.47
N SER A 42 6.28 -11.33 29.32
CA SER A 42 6.33 -12.79 29.44
C SER A 42 6.08 -13.30 30.87
N GLN A 43 6.14 -12.44 31.88
CA GLN A 43 5.83 -12.76 33.28
C GLN A 43 4.36 -12.46 33.67
N LEU A 44 3.57 -11.89 32.76
CA LEU A 44 2.17 -11.52 33.00
C LEU A 44 1.21 -12.60 32.51
N SER A 45 0.00 -12.65 33.06
CA SER A 45 -1.05 -13.54 32.55
C SER A 45 -1.52 -13.09 31.15
N GLU A 46 -1.95 -14.05 30.34
CA GLU A 46 -2.48 -13.77 29.00
C GLU A 46 -3.63 -12.77 29.02
N GLU A 47 -4.54 -12.87 29.98
CA GLU A 47 -5.65 -11.91 30.16
C GLU A 47 -5.14 -10.46 30.37
N THR A 48 -4.07 -10.29 31.15
CA THR A 48 -3.45 -8.98 31.37
C THR A 48 -2.82 -8.45 30.09
N VAL A 49 -2.14 -9.32 29.33
CA VAL A 49 -1.51 -8.94 28.06
C VAL A 49 -2.58 -8.55 27.04
N GLN A 50 -3.65 -9.34 26.91
CA GLN A 50 -4.72 -9.12 25.92
C GLN A 50 -5.63 -7.94 26.26
N SER A 51 -5.83 -7.61 27.54
CA SER A 51 -6.61 -6.44 27.94
C SER A 51 -5.87 -5.11 27.69
N SER A 52 -4.53 -5.12 27.65
CA SER A 52 -3.71 -3.94 27.37
C SER A 52 -3.30 -3.84 25.91
N ARG A 53 -3.74 -2.77 25.22
CA ARG A 53 -3.33 -2.49 23.83
C ARG A 53 -1.80 -2.38 23.67
N PHE A 54 -1.10 -1.93 24.70
CA PHE A 54 0.36 -1.78 24.66
C PHE A 54 1.07 -3.12 24.82
N LEU A 55 0.63 -3.96 25.78
CA LEU A 55 1.24 -5.27 26.00
C LEU A 55 0.95 -6.23 24.84
N ARG A 56 -0.20 -6.10 24.18
CA ARG A 56 -0.49 -6.83 22.93
C ARG A 56 0.57 -6.66 21.86
N LEU A 57 1.33 -5.57 21.84
CA LEU A 57 2.45 -5.40 20.90
C LEU A 57 3.56 -6.44 21.08
N THR A 58 3.58 -7.17 22.21
CA THR A 58 4.51 -8.26 22.47
C THR A 58 4.01 -9.62 21.96
N THR A 59 2.78 -9.70 21.46
CA THR A 59 2.19 -10.95 20.97
C THR A 59 2.24 -11.04 19.45
N TRP A 60 2.16 -12.27 18.93
CA TRP A 60 2.18 -12.53 17.50
C TRP A 60 0.99 -11.88 16.78
N GLU A 61 -0.20 -11.87 17.39
CA GLU A 61 -1.44 -11.37 16.78
C GLU A 61 -1.37 -9.87 16.46
N ALA A 62 -0.53 -9.10 17.18
CA ALA A 62 -0.31 -7.69 16.87
C ALA A 62 0.44 -7.47 15.55
N TRP A 63 1.21 -8.47 15.10
CA TRP A 63 2.12 -8.36 13.95
C TRP A 63 1.77 -9.29 12.80
N SER A 64 1.04 -10.38 13.04
CA SER A 64 0.67 -11.38 12.03
C SER A 64 0.02 -10.76 10.79
N SER A 65 -0.81 -9.73 11.00
CA SER A 65 -1.44 -8.93 9.93
C SER A 65 -0.50 -8.23 8.96
N ARG A 66 0.80 -8.13 9.29
CA ARG A 66 1.86 -7.59 8.43
C ARG A 66 2.85 -8.67 8.04
N LEU A 67 3.29 -9.47 9.00
CA LEU A 67 4.33 -10.47 8.76
C LEU A 67 3.89 -11.53 7.76
N MET A 68 2.61 -11.96 7.80
CA MET A 68 2.06 -12.91 6.84
C MET A 68 2.07 -12.37 5.40
N PRO A 69 1.45 -11.22 5.09
CA PRO A 69 1.50 -10.67 3.74
C PRO A 69 2.93 -10.26 3.32
N TRP A 70 3.84 -9.93 4.24
CA TRP A 70 5.25 -9.70 3.91
C TRP A 70 5.96 -10.96 3.48
N GLN A 71 5.71 -12.08 4.16
CA GLN A 71 6.28 -13.37 3.78
C GLN A 71 5.81 -13.77 2.38
N VAL A 72 4.51 -13.65 2.10
CA VAL A 72 3.94 -13.89 0.76
C VAL A 72 4.58 -12.97 -0.28
N ALA A 73 4.70 -11.67 0.02
CA ALA A 73 5.33 -10.72 -0.90
C ALA A 73 6.78 -11.11 -1.19
N LEU A 74 7.55 -11.52 -0.18
CA LEU A 74 8.93 -11.96 -0.37
C LEU A 74 9.03 -13.24 -1.20
N LEU A 75 8.14 -14.22 -0.99
CA LEU A 75 8.09 -15.45 -1.78
C LEU A 75 7.76 -15.16 -3.24
N SER A 76 6.70 -14.38 -3.50
CA SER A 76 6.35 -13.99 -4.88
C SER A 76 7.46 -13.16 -5.56
N ILE A 77 8.10 -12.22 -4.85
CA ILE A 77 9.25 -11.47 -5.40
C ILE A 77 10.39 -12.39 -5.86
N GLN A 78 10.62 -13.52 -5.19
CA GLN A 78 11.67 -14.47 -5.60
C GLN A 78 11.37 -15.13 -6.94
N ASP A 79 10.09 -15.33 -7.27
CA ASP A 79 9.65 -15.96 -8.51
C ASP A 79 9.63 -14.99 -9.71
N SER A 80 9.36 -13.69 -9.48
CA SER A 80 9.45 -12.65 -10.52
C SER A 80 10.21 -11.40 -10.06
N PRO A 81 11.54 -11.49 -9.85
CA PRO A 81 12.31 -10.42 -9.22
C PRO A 81 12.52 -9.20 -10.12
N LEU A 82 12.50 -9.36 -11.45
CA LEU A 82 12.83 -8.28 -12.39
C LEU A 82 11.64 -7.39 -12.72
N LEU A 83 10.52 -8.01 -13.09
CA LEU A 83 9.33 -7.31 -13.60
C LEU A 83 8.10 -7.45 -12.70
N GLY A 84 8.14 -8.33 -11.69
CA GLY A 84 6.97 -8.62 -10.85
C GLY A 84 5.85 -9.30 -11.63
N PHE A 85 4.64 -9.24 -11.07
CA PHE A 85 3.43 -9.88 -11.64
C PHE A 85 2.43 -8.89 -12.25
N GLY A 86 2.79 -7.61 -12.30
CA GLY A 86 1.96 -6.53 -12.79
C GLY A 86 1.13 -5.84 -11.69
N PRO A 87 0.69 -4.59 -11.93
CA PRO A 87 -0.09 -3.81 -10.97
C PRO A 87 -1.40 -4.50 -10.56
N GLY A 88 -1.69 -4.54 -9.26
CA GLY A 88 -2.91 -5.13 -8.71
C GLY A 88 -2.88 -6.64 -8.51
N SER A 89 -1.75 -7.31 -8.80
CA SER A 89 -1.58 -8.76 -8.61
C SER A 89 -1.54 -9.20 -7.15
N SER A 90 -1.27 -8.27 -6.22
CA SER A 90 -1.02 -8.55 -4.80
C SER A 90 -2.07 -9.41 -4.10
N TYR A 91 -3.35 -9.23 -4.43
CA TYR A 91 -4.41 -10.03 -3.82
C TYR A 91 -4.39 -11.49 -4.28
N ASN A 92 -4.12 -11.74 -5.57
CA ASN A 92 -4.06 -13.09 -6.12
C ASN A 92 -2.84 -13.83 -5.58
N LEU A 93 -1.70 -13.14 -5.58
CA LEU A 93 -0.44 -13.66 -5.06
C LEU A 93 -0.52 -14.00 -3.58
N PHE A 94 -1.38 -13.32 -2.81
CA PHE A 94 -1.64 -13.71 -1.44
C PHE A 94 -2.07 -15.16 -1.31
N PHE A 95 -2.97 -15.64 -2.17
CA PHE A 95 -3.46 -17.02 -2.12
C PHE A 95 -2.47 -18.01 -2.72
N GLU A 96 -1.81 -17.62 -3.81
CA GLU A 96 -0.86 -18.46 -4.53
C GLU A 96 0.42 -18.75 -3.72
N TYR A 97 0.91 -17.78 -2.94
CA TYR A 97 2.15 -17.90 -2.17
C TYR A 97 1.92 -18.02 -0.65
N LEU A 98 0.68 -18.25 -0.20
CA LEU A 98 0.40 -18.46 1.22
C LEU A 98 1.00 -19.79 1.68
N PRO A 99 1.92 -19.81 2.67
CA PRO A 99 2.44 -21.07 3.19
C PRO A 99 1.31 -21.94 3.77
N GLU A 100 1.34 -23.24 3.53
CA GLU A 100 0.30 -24.17 3.99
C GLU A 100 0.19 -24.16 5.54
N GLU A 101 1.34 -24.05 6.21
CA GLU A 101 1.47 -23.99 7.67
C GLU A 101 0.96 -22.67 8.28
N SER A 102 0.60 -21.67 7.47
CA SER A 102 0.06 -20.39 7.94
C SER A 102 -1.15 -20.55 8.86
N ARG A 103 -1.92 -21.63 8.71
CA ARG A 103 -3.06 -21.98 9.56
C ARG A 103 -2.69 -22.22 11.02
N LEU A 104 -1.45 -22.59 11.31
CA LEU A 104 -0.97 -22.81 12.66
C LEU A 104 -0.76 -21.50 13.44
N PHE A 105 -0.67 -20.37 12.72
CA PHE A 105 -0.24 -19.09 13.30
C PHE A 105 -1.20 -17.93 12.99
N THR A 106 -2.17 -18.08 12.07
CA THR A 106 -3.16 -17.02 11.81
C THR A 106 -4.50 -17.57 11.33
N GLU A 107 -5.58 -17.01 11.88
CA GLU A 107 -6.95 -17.23 11.43
C GLU A 107 -7.30 -16.41 10.18
N GLN A 108 -6.56 -15.33 9.91
CA GLN A 108 -6.85 -14.46 8.77
C GLN A 108 -6.34 -15.08 7.47
N ARG A 109 -7.28 -15.41 6.58
CA ARG A 109 -7.03 -16.11 5.30
C ARG A 109 -7.06 -15.22 4.06
N SER A 110 -7.06 -13.91 4.21
CA SER A 110 -7.22 -12.98 3.08
C SER A 110 -6.63 -11.61 3.40
N TYR A 111 -5.52 -11.27 2.74
CA TYR A 111 -4.98 -9.91 2.71
C TYR A 111 -4.95 -9.40 1.27
N LYS A 112 -5.53 -8.21 1.04
CA LYS A 112 -5.59 -7.61 -0.30
C LYS A 112 -4.25 -7.07 -0.80
N HIS A 113 -3.31 -6.88 0.12
CA HIS A 113 -2.14 -6.06 -0.05
C HIS A 113 -1.02 -6.54 0.85
N ALA A 114 0.23 -6.21 0.49
CA ALA A 114 1.42 -6.57 1.24
C ALA A 114 1.53 -5.79 2.57
N HIS A 115 0.73 -4.75 2.81
CA HIS A 115 0.88 -3.86 3.98
C HIS A 115 2.29 -3.21 4.08
N SER A 116 2.99 -3.09 2.96
CA SER A 116 4.24 -2.37 2.79
C SER A 116 4.33 -1.92 1.34
N GLU A 117 4.45 -0.62 1.12
CA GLU A 117 4.50 -0.05 -0.23
C GLU A 117 5.71 -0.56 -1.01
N ILE A 118 6.85 -0.72 -0.34
CA ILE A 118 8.09 -1.18 -0.96
C ILE A 118 7.95 -2.63 -1.42
N LEU A 119 7.42 -3.50 -0.56
CA LEU A 119 7.20 -4.89 -0.91
C LEU A 119 6.16 -5.02 -2.01
N GLU A 120 5.06 -4.27 -1.95
CA GLU A 120 4.02 -4.33 -2.96
C GLU A 120 4.50 -3.82 -4.32
N VAL A 121 5.22 -2.69 -4.35
CA VAL A 121 5.83 -2.16 -5.59
C VAL A 121 6.81 -3.16 -6.20
N MET A 122 7.60 -3.84 -5.37
CA MET A 122 8.56 -4.85 -5.84
C MET A 122 7.85 -6.14 -6.27
N GLN A 123 6.78 -6.54 -5.61
CA GLN A 123 5.96 -7.70 -5.97
C GLN A 123 5.24 -7.48 -7.30
N GLU A 124 4.69 -6.29 -7.51
CA GLU A 124 3.93 -5.94 -8.72
C GLU A 124 4.84 -5.55 -9.90
N GLY A 125 5.96 -4.86 -9.65
CA GLY A 125 6.81 -4.30 -10.70
C GLY A 125 8.25 -4.81 -10.72
N GLY A 126 8.62 -5.69 -9.78
CA GLY A 126 10.00 -6.16 -9.62
C GLY A 126 10.96 -5.04 -9.24
N ILE A 127 12.24 -5.31 -9.47
CA ILE A 127 13.32 -4.31 -9.36
C ILE A 127 13.04 -3.12 -10.29
N PHE A 128 12.44 -3.33 -11.47
CA PHE A 128 12.11 -2.24 -12.37
C PHE A 128 11.11 -1.25 -11.74
N GLY A 129 10.01 -1.76 -11.19
CA GLY A 129 9.00 -0.97 -10.48
C GLY A 129 9.58 -0.25 -9.27
N LEU A 130 10.43 -0.94 -8.50
CA LEU A 130 11.13 -0.33 -7.38
C LEU A 130 12.06 0.81 -7.81
N LEU A 131 12.81 0.64 -8.90
CA LEU A 131 13.67 1.69 -9.43
C LEU A 131 12.86 2.90 -9.90
N VAL A 132 11.75 2.69 -10.61
CA VAL A 132 10.85 3.79 -11.01
C VAL A 132 10.32 4.53 -9.79
N HIS A 133 9.87 3.80 -8.77
CA HIS A 133 9.39 4.38 -7.51
C HIS A 133 10.48 5.22 -6.82
N LEU A 134 11.69 4.68 -6.69
CA LEU A 134 12.83 5.37 -6.08
C LEU A 134 13.30 6.58 -6.91
N LEU A 135 13.22 6.52 -8.25
CA LEU A 135 13.55 7.65 -9.12
C LEU A 135 12.56 8.81 -8.93
N VAL A 136 11.27 8.53 -8.80
CA VAL A 136 10.25 9.56 -8.53
C VAL A 136 10.49 10.19 -7.16
N LEU A 137 10.67 9.38 -6.12
CA LEU A 137 10.97 9.88 -4.78
C LEU A 137 12.28 10.68 -4.73
N GLY A 138 13.34 10.14 -5.33
CA GLY A 138 14.65 10.78 -5.42
C GLY A 138 14.57 12.11 -6.19
N GLY A 139 13.80 12.16 -7.27
CA GLY A 139 13.52 13.37 -8.04
C GLY A 139 12.81 14.45 -7.21
N LEU A 140 11.80 14.07 -6.43
CA LEU A 140 11.10 14.99 -5.51
C LEU A 140 12.05 15.57 -4.45
N PHE A 141 12.84 14.71 -3.80
CA PHE A 141 13.82 15.18 -2.81
C PHE A 141 14.93 16.01 -3.43
N TRP A 142 15.38 15.68 -4.64
CA TRP A 142 16.34 16.49 -5.38
C TRP A 142 15.79 17.89 -5.65
N VAL A 143 14.55 18.00 -6.13
CA VAL A 143 13.87 19.29 -6.32
C VAL A 143 13.81 20.07 -5.01
N ILE A 144 13.38 19.45 -3.91
CA ILE A 144 13.32 20.06 -2.58
C ILE A 144 14.68 20.63 -2.16
N VAL A 145 15.76 19.85 -2.30
CA VAL A 145 17.12 20.29 -1.95
C VAL A 145 17.53 21.49 -2.78
N ARG A 146 17.28 21.46 -4.10
CA ARG A 146 17.59 22.58 -5.00
C ARG A 146 16.82 23.85 -4.62
N MET A 147 15.54 23.72 -4.27
CA MET A 147 14.70 24.83 -3.81
C MET A 147 15.21 25.44 -2.50
N LEU A 148 15.65 24.61 -1.54
CA LEU A 148 16.16 25.07 -0.25
C LEU A 148 17.54 25.74 -0.35
N GLN A 149 18.40 25.24 -1.24
CA GLN A 149 19.73 25.79 -1.51
C GLN A 149 19.67 27.07 -2.37
N GLY A 150 18.61 27.25 -3.15
CA GLY A 150 18.41 28.45 -3.97
C GLY A 150 18.25 29.73 -3.14
N SER A 151 18.57 30.87 -3.75
CA SER A 151 18.40 32.21 -3.16
C SER A 151 17.07 32.87 -3.52
N SER A 152 16.28 32.28 -4.42
CA SER A 152 15.06 32.90 -4.94
C SER A 152 13.84 32.78 -4.04
N LEU A 153 13.84 31.83 -3.10
CA LEU A 153 12.76 31.66 -2.12
C LEU A 153 13.04 32.48 -0.86
N ASP A 154 12.01 33.15 -0.35
CA ASP A 154 12.10 33.84 0.93
C ASP A 154 12.13 32.87 2.13
N ASN A 155 12.36 33.38 3.34
CA ASN A 155 12.43 32.54 4.54
C ASN A 155 11.11 31.84 4.89
N ARG A 156 9.96 32.35 4.46
CA ARG A 156 8.65 31.73 4.70
C ARG A 156 8.42 30.60 3.70
N GLU A 157 8.72 30.82 2.42
CA GLU A 157 8.66 29.84 1.36
C GLU A 157 9.62 28.67 1.62
N LYS A 158 10.85 28.94 2.05
CA LYS A 158 11.78 27.88 2.48
C LYS A 158 11.23 27.05 3.63
N ARG A 159 10.57 27.69 4.61
CA ARG A 159 9.90 26.98 5.71
C ARG A 159 8.76 26.08 5.21
N LEU A 160 8.00 26.53 4.21
CA LEU A 160 6.97 25.71 3.56
C LEU A 160 7.58 24.50 2.84
N VAL A 161 8.65 24.71 2.06
CA VAL A 161 9.37 23.61 1.37
C VAL A 161 9.93 22.60 2.38
N MET A 162 10.49 23.05 3.51
CA MET A 162 10.91 22.14 4.58
C MET A 162 9.73 21.37 5.20
N GLY A 163 8.58 22.02 5.39
CA GLY A 163 7.36 21.37 5.87
C GLY A 163 6.90 20.26 4.92
N VAL A 164 6.90 20.53 3.62
CA VAL A 164 6.62 19.53 2.56
C VAL A 164 7.63 18.38 2.62
N ALA A 165 8.92 18.67 2.74
CA ALA A 165 9.96 17.65 2.86
C ALA A 165 9.74 16.73 4.06
N LEU A 166 9.37 17.29 5.21
CA LEU A 166 9.09 16.52 6.42
C LEU A 166 7.81 15.68 6.29
N ALA A 167 6.78 16.21 5.65
CA ALA A 167 5.56 15.47 5.35
C ALA A 167 5.85 14.28 4.43
N LEU A 168 6.65 14.46 3.37
CA LEU A 168 7.08 13.37 2.50
C LEU A 168 7.92 12.33 3.23
N VAL A 169 8.85 12.74 4.10
CA VAL A 169 9.61 11.79 4.93
C VAL A 169 8.68 11.00 5.85
N ALA A 170 7.75 11.67 6.54
CA ALA A 170 6.79 11.01 7.42
C ALA A 170 5.92 10.01 6.65
N TYR A 171 5.43 10.41 5.48
CA TYR A 171 4.65 9.57 4.59
C TYR A 171 5.42 8.32 4.14
N ASN A 172 6.67 8.49 3.71
CA ASN A 172 7.51 7.37 3.26
C ASN A 172 7.88 6.43 4.42
N VAL A 173 8.08 6.95 5.64
CA VAL A 173 8.26 6.09 6.83
C VAL A 173 6.99 5.29 7.12
N GLN A 174 5.82 5.91 7.01
CA GLN A 174 4.55 5.23 7.18
C GLN A 174 4.30 4.17 6.10
N SER A 175 4.70 4.44 4.85
CA SER A 175 4.50 3.53 3.71
C SER A 175 5.33 2.25 3.80
N VAL A 176 6.41 2.21 4.59
CA VAL A 176 7.15 0.97 4.87
C VAL A 176 6.26 -0.06 5.58
N PHE A 177 5.32 0.39 6.41
CA PHE A 177 4.49 -0.46 7.28
C PHE A 177 2.98 -0.36 6.98
N SER A 178 2.61 0.32 5.90
CA SER A 178 1.24 0.63 5.52
C SER A 178 1.12 0.91 4.03
N LEU A 179 -0.12 0.94 3.54
CA LEU A 179 -0.47 1.15 2.14
C LEU A 179 -0.88 2.59 1.93
N ALA A 180 0.03 3.51 2.25
CA ALA A 180 -0.31 4.93 2.31
C ALA A 180 -0.71 5.49 0.94
N THR A 181 -0.29 4.91 -0.19
CA THR A 181 -0.63 5.39 -1.54
C THR A 181 -1.95 4.85 -2.06
N ARG A 182 -2.44 3.74 -1.48
CA ARG A 182 -3.62 3.00 -1.97
C ARG A 182 -4.89 3.33 -1.19
N MET A 183 -4.78 4.13 -0.13
CA MET A 183 -5.91 4.69 0.59
C MET A 183 -6.17 6.11 0.11
N THR A 184 -7.37 6.35 -0.43
CA THR A 184 -7.75 7.63 -1.05
C THR A 184 -7.44 8.84 -0.15
N GLN A 185 -7.64 8.74 1.17
CA GLN A 185 -7.37 9.83 2.11
C GLN A 185 -5.88 10.19 2.18
N ASN A 186 -5.01 9.17 2.23
CA ASN A 186 -3.57 9.34 2.34
C ASN A 186 -2.98 9.76 0.98
N GLU A 187 -3.50 9.19 -0.11
CA GLU A 187 -3.14 9.54 -1.49
C GLU A 187 -3.46 11.01 -1.80
N MET A 188 -4.68 11.47 -1.47
CA MET A 188 -5.06 12.88 -1.60
C MET A 188 -4.14 13.81 -0.80
N THR A 189 -3.74 13.39 0.40
CA THR A 189 -2.81 14.16 1.24
C THR A 189 -1.43 14.26 0.58
N LEU A 190 -0.90 13.15 0.06
CA LEU A 190 0.37 13.12 -0.67
C LEU A 190 0.35 14.08 -1.86
N TYR A 191 -0.67 13.98 -2.72
CA TYR A 191 -0.77 14.84 -3.90
C TYR A 191 -1.01 16.30 -3.55
N THR A 192 -1.68 16.60 -2.43
CA THR A 192 -1.80 17.98 -1.93
C THR A 192 -0.43 18.55 -1.56
N VAL A 193 0.39 17.77 -0.84
CA VAL A 193 1.75 18.16 -0.46
C VAL A 193 2.66 18.34 -1.69
N ILE A 194 2.56 17.44 -2.68
CA ILE A 194 3.28 17.57 -3.96
C ILE A 194 2.78 18.80 -4.74
N GLY A 195 1.48 19.05 -4.77
CA GLY A 195 0.90 20.23 -5.41
C GLY A 195 1.43 21.54 -4.83
N LEU A 196 1.54 21.64 -3.50
CA LEU A 196 2.17 22.78 -2.84
C LEU A 196 3.63 22.98 -3.26
N LEU A 197 4.39 21.88 -3.40
CA LEU A 197 5.76 21.93 -3.91
C LEU A 197 5.81 22.47 -5.35
N LEU A 198 4.92 21.98 -6.22
CA LEU A 198 4.85 22.37 -7.63
C LEU A 198 4.44 23.84 -7.81
N VAL A 199 3.62 24.41 -6.91
CA VAL A 199 3.29 25.84 -6.93
C VAL A 199 4.52 26.72 -6.61
N LEU A 200 5.38 26.26 -5.70
CA LEU A 200 6.60 26.98 -5.33
C LEU A 200 7.74 26.77 -6.34
N TYR A 201 7.67 25.70 -7.14
CA TYR A 201 8.74 25.30 -8.05
C TYR A 201 9.11 26.37 -9.11
N PRO A 202 8.17 27.04 -9.82
CA PRO A 202 8.52 28.10 -10.77
C PRO A 202 9.27 29.27 -10.13
N LYS A 203 8.91 29.64 -8.89
CA LYS A 203 9.59 30.71 -8.14
C LYS A 203 10.99 30.31 -7.68
N ALA A 204 11.21 29.02 -7.45
CA ALA A 204 12.50 28.51 -7.00
C ALA A 204 13.62 28.58 -8.06
N GLN A 205 13.34 29.18 -9.24
CA GLN A 205 14.29 29.47 -10.31
C GLN A 205 15.30 28.32 -10.56
N LEU A 206 14.78 27.11 -10.81
CA LEU A 206 15.52 26.17 -11.65
C LEU A 206 15.45 26.68 -13.10
N GLY A 207 16.18 27.77 -13.36
CA GLY A 207 16.42 28.30 -14.68
C GLY A 207 17.06 27.21 -15.54
N GLY A 208 16.34 26.74 -16.54
CA GLY A 208 16.75 25.63 -17.40
C GLY A 208 15.66 25.24 -18.39
N ARG A 209 16.03 24.45 -19.40
CA ARG A 209 15.13 23.99 -20.48
C ARG A 209 13.81 23.41 -19.98
N PHE A 210 13.78 22.80 -18.78
CA PHE A 210 12.59 22.18 -18.19
C PHE A 210 11.52 23.19 -17.73
N ALA A 211 11.93 24.32 -17.12
CA ALA A 211 11.01 25.40 -16.76
C ALA A 211 10.42 26.06 -18.02
N LEU A 212 11.24 26.21 -19.07
CA LEU A 212 10.79 26.68 -20.38
C LEU A 212 9.82 25.70 -21.05
N LEU A 213 9.98 24.39 -20.87
CA LEU A 213 9.05 23.37 -21.39
C LEU A 213 7.67 23.44 -20.71
N LEU A 214 7.64 23.61 -19.38
CA LEU A 214 6.40 23.77 -18.60
C LEU A 214 5.64 25.07 -18.92
N GLN A 215 6.36 26.09 -19.38
CA GLN A 215 5.80 27.41 -19.75
C GLN A 215 5.42 27.52 -21.23
N ARG A 216 5.58 26.45 -22.05
CA ARG A 216 5.18 26.49 -23.46
C ARG A 216 3.65 26.58 -23.59
N PRO A 217 3.13 27.36 -24.55
CA PRO A 217 1.69 27.41 -24.79
C PRO A 217 1.16 26.02 -25.18
N LEU A 218 -0.05 25.71 -24.72
CA LEU A 218 -0.76 24.43 -24.91
C LEU A 218 -0.71 23.80 -26.33
N PRO A 219 -0.63 24.53 -27.46
CA PRO A 219 -0.68 23.90 -28.79
C PRO A 219 0.56 23.06 -29.13
N ILE A 220 1.72 23.30 -28.51
CA ILE A 220 2.97 22.58 -28.81
C ILE A 220 3.14 21.32 -27.93
N SER A 221 2.54 21.31 -26.74
CA SER A 221 2.48 20.13 -25.85
C SER A 221 1.30 19.21 -26.15
N MET A 222 0.35 19.65 -27.00
CA MET A 222 -0.89 18.95 -27.34
C MET A 222 -0.71 17.49 -27.79
N PRO A 223 0.28 17.12 -28.64
CA PRO A 223 0.48 15.72 -29.03
C PRO A 223 0.95 14.83 -27.87
N ALA A 224 1.82 15.35 -27.01
CA ALA A 224 2.30 14.65 -25.82
C ALA A 224 1.20 14.53 -24.75
N SER A 225 0.40 15.59 -24.58
CA SER A 225 -0.77 15.60 -23.70
C SER A 225 -1.88 14.66 -24.20
N ALA A 226 -2.11 14.60 -25.52
CA ALA A 226 -3.06 13.67 -26.13
C ALA A 226 -2.57 12.22 -26.00
N GLY A 227 -1.27 11.97 -26.22
CA GLY A 227 -0.68 10.65 -25.97
C GLY A 227 -0.82 10.23 -24.50
N PHE A 228 -0.54 11.14 -23.56
CA PHE A 228 -0.75 10.90 -22.13
C PHE A 228 -2.22 10.63 -21.79
N LEU A 229 -3.15 11.40 -22.36
CA LEU A 229 -4.59 11.18 -22.20
C LEU A 229 -4.99 9.80 -22.73
N LEU A 230 -4.53 9.42 -23.92
CA LEU A 230 -4.80 8.11 -24.51
C LEU A 230 -4.25 6.96 -23.65
N VAL A 231 -3.03 7.10 -23.13
CA VAL A 231 -2.45 6.12 -22.18
C VAL A 231 -3.28 6.05 -20.90
N THR A 232 -3.74 7.19 -20.39
CA THR A 232 -4.59 7.24 -19.18
C THR A 232 -5.95 6.58 -19.45
N LEU A 233 -6.59 6.89 -20.57
CA LEU A 233 -7.86 6.29 -20.97
C LEU A 233 -7.71 4.78 -21.23
N PHE A 234 -6.60 4.35 -21.83
CA PHE A 234 -6.28 2.94 -22.03
C PHE A 234 -6.09 2.22 -20.69
N ALA A 235 -5.33 2.82 -19.76
CA ALA A 235 -5.15 2.29 -18.40
C ALA A 235 -6.48 2.19 -17.65
N TRP A 236 -7.36 3.18 -17.80
CA TRP A 236 -8.73 3.13 -17.27
C TRP A 236 -9.57 2.02 -17.93
N GLY A 237 -9.41 1.80 -19.24
CA GLY A 237 -10.04 0.71 -19.98
C GLY A 237 -9.68 -0.66 -19.43
N ILE A 238 -8.40 -0.87 -19.05
CA ILE A 238 -7.94 -2.10 -18.40
C ILE A 238 -8.67 -2.33 -17.06
N GLN A 239 -8.98 -1.26 -16.32
CA GLN A 239 -9.66 -1.33 -15.03
C GLN A 239 -11.19 -1.42 -15.12
N TYR A 240 -11.76 -1.34 -16.33
CA TYR A 240 -13.21 -1.35 -16.55
C TYR A 240 -13.92 -2.60 -16.00
N PRO A 241 -13.40 -3.84 -16.16
CA PRO A 241 -14.03 -5.02 -15.58
C PRO A 241 -14.15 -4.96 -14.04
N THR A 242 -13.13 -4.42 -13.37
CA THR A 242 -13.12 -4.21 -11.91
C THR A 242 -14.21 -3.23 -11.48
N PHE A 243 -14.41 -2.16 -12.25
CA PHE A 243 -15.47 -1.18 -12.01
C PHE A 243 -16.86 -1.81 -12.16
N ILE A 244 -17.08 -2.57 -13.25
CA ILE A 244 -18.33 -3.30 -13.46
C ILE A 244 -18.60 -4.27 -12.31
N GLY A 245 -17.60 -5.06 -11.91
CA GLY A 245 -17.71 -5.97 -10.78
C GLY A 245 -18.09 -5.28 -9.47
N SER A 246 -17.48 -4.14 -9.19
CA SER A 246 -17.79 -3.35 -7.99
C SER A 246 -19.23 -2.83 -8.01
N ASN A 247 -19.71 -2.35 -9.15
CA ASN A 247 -21.10 -1.90 -9.30
C ASN A 247 -22.10 -3.06 -9.18
N GLN A 248 -21.78 -4.22 -9.77
CA GLN A 248 -22.57 -5.44 -9.64
C GLN A 248 -22.66 -5.89 -8.17
N LEU A 249 -21.55 -5.88 -7.44
CA LEU A 249 -21.50 -6.25 -6.02
C LEU A 249 -22.36 -5.32 -5.16
N VAL A 250 -22.28 -4.01 -5.36
CA VAL A 250 -23.13 -3.04 -4.65
C VAL A 250 -24.60 -3.28 -4.96
N THR A 251 -24.94 -3.51 -6.23
CA THR A 251 -26.30 -3.80 -6.66
C THR A 251 -26.82 -5.07 -5.98
N LEU A 252 -26.03 -6.15 -5.97
CA LEU A 252 -26.35 -7.42 -5.33
C LEU A 252 -26.51 -7.28 -3.82
N ALA A 253 -25.58 -6.61 -3.15
CA ALA A 253 -25.63 -6.37 -1.72
C ALA A 253 -26.85 -5.54 -1.30
N SER A 254 -27.36 -4.67 -2.19
CA SER A 254 -28.57 -3.89 -1.98
C SER A 254 -29.88 -4.61 -2.36
N SER A 255 -29.78 -5.78 -3.02
CA SER A 255 -30.94 -6.50 -3.52
C SER A 255 -31.73 -7.17 -2.38
N LYS A 256 -33.06 -7.09 -2.45
CA LYS A 256 -33.94 -7.73 -1.47
C LYS A 256 -34.14 -9.20 -1.83
N VAL A 257 -33.25 -10.06 -1.35
CA VAL A 257 -33.38 -11.52 -1.47
C VAL A 257 -34.37 -12.01 -0.41
N LYS A 258 -35.51 -12.55 -0.82
CA LYS A 258 -36.54 -13.07 0.11
C LYS A 258 -36.80 -14.55 -0.06
N THR A 259 -36.62 -15.06 -1.27
CA THR A 259 -36.92 -16.44 -1.63
C THR A 259 -35.72 -17.12 -2.26
N VAL A 260 -35.75 -18.45 -2.24
CA VAL A 260 -34.76 -19.27 -2.95
C VAL A 260 -34.76 -18.98 -4.46
N GLU A 261 -35.92 -18.69 -5.03
CA GLU A 261 -36.06 -18.35 -6.44
C GLU A 261 -35.32 -17.05 -6.79
N ASP A 262 -35.30 -16.08 -5.88
CA ASP A 262 -34.53 -14.84 -6.07
C ASP A 262 -33.03 -15.12 -6.13
N VAL A 263 -32.53 -16.07 -5.31
CA VAL A 263 -31.12 -16.48 -5.29
C VAL A 263 -30.71 -17.11 -6.63
N LEU A 264 -31.54 -17.99 -7.17
CA LEU A 264 -31.27 -18.64 -8.46
C LEU A 264 -31.26 -17.63 -9.61
N LYS A 265 -32.25 -16.72 -9.66
CA LYS A 265 -32.31 -15.65 -10.67
C LYS A 265 -31.11 -14.71 -10.60
N LEU A 266 -30.67 -14.34 -9.41
CA LEU A 266 -29.47 -13.51 -9.24
C LEU A 266 -28.21 -14.27 -9.64
N THR A 267 -28.13 -15.56 -9.30
CA THR A 267 -26.99 -16.41 -9.69
C THR A 267 -26.89 -16.50 -11.21
N GLU A 268 -27.97 -16.86 -11.90
CA GLU A 268 -27.99 -16.95 -13.37
C GLU A 268 -27.67 -15.61 -14.05
N LYS A 269 -28.11 -14.50 -13.48
CA LYS A 269 -27.82 -13.16 -14.02
C LYS A 269 -26.34 -12.78 -13.94
N TYR A 270 -25.62 -13.25 -12.91
CA TYR A 270 -24.28 -12.76 -12.57
C TYR A 270 -23.20 -13.85 -12.54
N GLU A 271 -23.52 -15.11 -12.83
CA GLU A 271 -22.55 -16.22 -12.85
C GLU A 271 -21.42 -16.00 -13.86
N ASP A 272 -21.67 -15.24 -14.92
CA ASP A 272 -20.67 -14.89 -15.93
C ASP A 272 -19.83 -13.64 -15.63
N THR A 273 -20.00 -13.03 -14.47
CA THR A 273 -19.26 -11.84 -14.04
C THR A 273 -17.73 -12.02 -14.13
N PRO A 274 -16.96 -10.96 -14.47
CA PRO A 274 -15.51 -10.96 -14.33
C PRO A 274 -15.04 -10.68 -12.89
N SER A 275 -15.95 -10.65 -11.91
CA SER A 275 -15.63 -10.28 -10.52
C SER A 275 -15.69 -11.47 -9.58
N ILE A 276 -14.54 -11.85 -9.03
CA ILE A 276 -14.47 -12.93 -8.04
C ILE A 276 -15.26 -12.60 -6.76
N TYR A 277 -15.36 -11.31 -6.40
CA TYR A 277 -16.15 -10.88 -5.25
C TYR A 277 -17.65 -11.13 -5.46
N VAL A 278 -18.14 -10.94 -6.69
CA VAL A 278 -19.52 -11.24 -7.04
C VAL A 278 -19.77 -12.74 -6.99
N LEU A 279 -18.88 -13.56 -7.58
CA LEU A 279 -18.99 -15.02 -7.52
C LEU A 279 -19.01 -15.54 -6.08
N HIS A 280 -18.07 -15.07 -5.25
CA HIS A 280 -18.00 -15.44 -3.84
C HIS A 280 -19.24 -15.01 -3.06
N PHE A 281 -19.80 -13.83 -3.36
CA PHE A 281 -21.06 -13.38 -2.76
C PHE A 281 -22.22 -14.32 -3.14
N LEU A 282 -22.32 -14.71 -4.42
CA LEU A 282 -23.35 -15.62 -4.91
C LEU A 282 -23.21 -17.03 -4.30
N ALA A 283 -21.98 -17.53 -4.16
CA ALA A 283 -21.71 -18.82 -3.52
C ALA A 283 -22.19 -18.82 -2.06
N ASN A 284 -21.81 -17.79 -1.29
CA ASN A 284 -22.28 -17.62 0.09
C ASN A 284 -23.80 -17.47 0.18
N LEU A 285 -24.42 -16.79 -0.77
CA LEU A 285 -25.87 -16.61 -0.82
C LEU A 285 -26.59 -17.95 -1.04
N GLN A 286 -26.07 -18.79 -1.94
CA GLN A 286 -26.57 -20.14 -2.21
C GLN A 286 -26.43 -21.07 -1.00
N VAL A 287 -25.25 -21.10 -0.37
CA VAL A 287 -25.01 -21.86 0.86
C VAL A 287 -25.96 -21.41 1.98
N SER A 288 -26.14 -20.10 2.16
CA SER A 288 -27.06 -19.54 3.16
C SER A 288 -28.52 -19.91 2.89
N ALA A 289 -28.91 -20.02 1.61
CA ALA A 289 -30.22 -20.45 1.18
C ALA A 289 -30.41 -21.99 1.19
N LYS A 290 -29.39 -22.75 1.61
CA LYS A 290 -29.35 -24.22 1.59
C LYS A 290 -29.64 -24.80 0.20
N ARG A 291 -29.11 -24.16 -0.85
CA ARG A 291 -29.19 -24.61 -2.24
C ARG A 291 -27.80 -24.74 -2.82
N GLY A 292 -27.46 -25.93 -3.31
CA GLY A 292 -26.16 -26.23 -3.89
C GLY A 292 -26.13 -26.29 -5.42
N GLU A 293 -27.26 -26.08 -6.11
CA GLU A 293 -27.41 -26.40 -7.55
C GLU A 293 -26.34 -25.78 -8.45
N LYS A 294 -25.87 -24.56 -8.13
CA LYS A 294 -24.83 -23.88 -8.88
C LYS A 294 -23.60 -23.55 -8.04
N VAL A 295 -23.47 -24.09 -6.82
CA VAL A 295 -22.31 -23.78 -5.96
C VAL A 295 -21.03 -24.29 -6.61
N ASP A 296 -21.01 -25.55 -7.06
CA ASP A 296 -19.85 -26.15 -7.74
C ASP A 296 -19.41 -25.32 -8.96
N LEU A 297 -20.37 -24.87 -9.78
CA LEU A 297 -20.12 -24.01 -10.93
C LEU A 297 -19.43 -22.69 -10.53
N LEU A 298 -19.88 -22.07 -9.43
CA LEU A 298 -19.31 -20.82 -8.94
C LEU A 298 -17.91 -21.04 -8.35
N LEU A 299 -17.72 -22.12 -7.60
CA LEU A 299 -16.42 -22.51 -7.03
C LEU A 299 -15.41 -22.80 -8.16
N ASP A 300 -15.79 -23.57 -9.18
CA ASP A 300 -14.96 -23.84 -10.37
C ASP A 300 -14.59 -22.57 -11.14
N ARG A 301 -15.49 -21.58 -11.20
CA ARG A 301 -15.16 -20.28 -11.79
C ARG A 301 -14.20 -19.49 -10.91
N MET A 302 -14.42 -19.48 -9.59
CA MET A 302 -13.53 -18.79 -8.65
C MET A 302 -12.12 -19.36 -8.70
N GLU A 303 -11.98 -20.67 -8.71
CA GLU A 303 -10.69 -21.37 -8.79
C GLU A 303 -9.95 -21.08 -10.10
N ARG A 304 -10.67 -21.04 -11.23
CA ARG A 304 -10.09 -20.62 -12.52
C ARG A 304 -9.66 -19.16 -12.56
N MET A 305 -10.30 -18.30 -11.77
CA MET A 305 -9.98 -16.87 -11.73
C MET A 305 -8.81 -16.56 -10.80
N ILE A 306 -8.82 -17.11 -9.58
CA ILE A 306 -7.77 -16.99 -8.59
C ILE A 306 -7.67 -18.36 -7.89
N PRO A 307 -6.61 -19.13 -8.15
CA PRO A 307 -6.39 -20.41 -7.48
C PRO A 307 -6.32 -20.25 -5.96
N HIS A 308 -6.86 -21.22 -5.22
CA HIS A 308 -6.88 -21.25 -3.75
C HIS A 308 -7.56 -20.04 -3.11
N TYR A 309 -8.47 -19.39 -3.84
CA TYR A 309 -9.13 -18.19 -3.36
C TYR A 309 -9.93 -18.46 -2.09
N ARG A 310 -9.39 -18.01 -0.96
CA ARG A 310 -9.96 -18.19 0.38
C ARG A 310 -10.28 -19.64 0.73
N ASP A 311 -9.50 -20.59 0.18
CA ASP A 311 -9.73 -22.02 0.37
C ASP A 311 -11.17 -22.44 0.00
N ALA A 312 -11.78 -21.75 -0.98
CA ALA A 312 -13.17 -22.00 -1.37
C ALA A 312 -13.37 -23.36 -2.06
N ASP A 313 -12.30 -23.97 -2.56
CA ASP A 313 -12.21 -25.32 -3.09
C ASP A 313 -12.43 -26.43 -2.04
N TYR A 314 -12.42 -26.09 -0.75
CA TYR A 314 -12.68 -27.02 0.37
C TYR A 314 -14.10 -26.91 0.96
N LEU A 315 -14.98 -26.11 0.37
CA LEU A 315 -16.39 -25.93 0.79
C LEU A 315 -17.32 -26.96 0.12
#